data_AF-A0A9D3BQY6-F1
#
_entry.id   AF-A0A9D3BQY6-F1
#
_cell.length_a   1.000
_cell.length_b   1.000
_cell.length_c   1.000
_cell.angle_alpha   90.00
_cell.angle_beta   90.00
_cell.angle_gamma   90.00
#
_symmetry.space_group_name_H-M   'P 1'
#
loop_
_entity.id
_entity.type
_entity.pdbx_description
1 polymer ?
#
loop_
_entity_poly.entity_id
_entity_poly.type
_entity_poly.pdbx_seq_one_letter_code
_entity_poly.pdbx_strand_id
1 'polypeptide(L)'
;MDTNSHVKGPYNKGLTTTGGRKTQMSGPGSTGPSGADRSGSWESDLLKMKALFDHPLYSTPRPAVPEDDWLLKVKPKVKASEKSSLMWKSDTQDGYEDIQWNRSSESHPPWLRFHLGITRWELYPHQDPNMELLVQHLATHRIVSAG
;
A
#
# COMPACT_ATOMS: atom_id res chain seq x y z
N MET A 1 -46.82 -18.62 29.36
CA MET A 1 -46.70 -17.18 29.08
C MET A 1 -46.93 -16.54 30.44
N ASP A 2 -45.87 -16.16 31.14
CA ASP A 2 -45.99 -15.83 32.57
C ASP A 2 -45.04 -14.68 32.89
N THR A 3 -45.54 -13.66 33.58
CA THR A 3 -44.87 -12.37 33.78
C THR A 3 -45.01 -11.88 35.22
N ASN A 4 -43.94 -11.99 36.02
CA ASN A 4 -43.77 -11.26 37.28
C ASN A 4 -42.36 -11.49 37.86
N SER A 5 -41.79 -10.64 38.72
CA SER A 5 -42.28 -9.33 39.18
C SER A 5 -41.14 -8.36 39.52
N HIS A 6 -41.47 -7.08 39.65
CA HIS A 6 -40.56 -6.01 40.07
C HIS A 6 -40.56 -5.87 41.60
N VAL A 7 -39.39 -5.79 42.23
CA VAL A 7 -39.24 -5.43 43.66
C VAL A 7 -38.35 -4.20 43.76
N LYS A 8 -38.73 -3.23 44.62
CA LYS A 8 -38.11 -1.91 44.69
C LYS A 8 -38.04 -1.36 46.12
N GLY A 9 -36.93 -0.69 46.43
CA GLY A 9 -36.79 0.27 47.54
C GLY A 9 -35.92 -0.19 48.72
N PRO A 10 -35.69 0.69 49.72
CA PRO A 10 -36.07 2.11 49.77
C PRO A 10 -34.92 3.10 50.15
N TYR A 11 -35.27 4.40 50.10
CA TYR A 11 -34.65 5.59 50.72
C TYR A 11 -33.80 5.34 51.99
N ASN A 12 -32.78 6.16 52.35
CA ASN A 12 -32.56 7.62 52.21
C ASN A 12 -31.01 7.91 52.14
N LYS A 13 -30.36 9.08 52.29
CA LYS A 13 -30.58 10.52 52.69
C LYS A 13 -29.45 11.36 52.00
N GLY A 14 -29.15 12.65 52.21
CA GLY A 14 -29.70 13.73 53.04
C GLY A 14 -28.63 14.79 53.44
N LEU A 15 -28.72 16.03 52.90
CA LEU A 15 -27.83 17.19 53.14
C LEU A 15 -26.36 17.01 52.63
N THR A 16 -25.45 18.00 52.59
CA THR A 16 -25.39 19.34 53.24
C THR A 16 -25.03 20.47 52.24
N THR A 17 -24.26 21.51 52.60
CA THR A 17 -24.04 22.77 51.81
C THR A 17 -22.74 23.50 52.24
N THR A 18 -22.25 24.43 51.40
CA THR A 18 -21.14 25.40 51.60
C THR A 18 -19.73 24.83 51.39
N GLY A 19 -18.79 25.49 50.68
CA GLY A 19 -18.88 26.71 49.85
C GLY A 19 -17.50 27.35 49.65
N GLY A 20 -17.10 27.70 48.42
CA GLY A 20 -15.77 28.28 48.16
C GLY A 20 -15.48 28.59 46.69
N ARG A 21 -15.76 29.82 46.25
CA ARG A 21 -15.56 30.29 44.87
C ARG A 21 -14.18 30.91 44.70
N LYS A 22 -13.36 30.42 43.76
CA LYS A 22 -12.11 31.07 43.32
C LYS A 22 -12.01 31.03 41.80
N THR A 23 -12.31 32.16 41.16
CA THR A 23 -12.11 32.35 39.72
C THR A 23 -10.71 32.89 39.49
N GLN A 24 -9.89 32.18 38.73
CA GLN A 24 -8.70 32.77 38.08
C GLN A 24 -8.97 32.84 36.58
N MET A 25 -9.08 34.06 36.06
CA MET A 25 -9.01 34.31 34.61
C MET A 25 -7.57 34.66 34.28
N SER A 26 -6.98 33.95 33.33
CA SER A 26 -5.69 34.30 32.71
C SER A 26 -5.94 34.51 31.22
N GLY A 27 -5.41 35.60 30.67
CA GLY A 27 -5.66 36.02 29.29
C GLY A 27 -4.98 35.14 28.24
N PRO A 28 -5.25 35.39 26.95
CA PRO A 28 -4.68 34.62 25.84
C PRO A 28 -3.17 34.91 25.69
N GLY A 29 -2.35 34.06 26.31
CA GLY A 29 -0.90 34.05 26.12
C GLY A 29 -0.53 33.55 24.73
N SER A 30 -0.50 34.45 23.74
CA SER A 30 -0.08 34.14 22.37
C SER A 30 1.38 33.68 22.36
N THR A 31 1.56 32.36 22.32
CA THR A 31 2.85 31.70 22.09
C THR A 31 2.74 31.01 20.74
N GLY A 32 3.58 31.41 19.78
CA GLY A 32 3.43 31.01 18.39
C GLY A 32 3.61 29.50 18.15
N PRO A 33 3.17 28.98 16.98
CA PRO A 33 3.38 27.58 16.64
C PRO A 33 4.88 27.26 16.62
N SER A 34 5.31 26.40 17.54
CA SER A 34 6.70 25.95 17.65
C SER A 34 7.13 25.24 16.37
N GLY A 35 8.03 25.84 15.61
CA GLY A 35 8.44 25.35 14.29
C GLY A 35 9.36 24.12 14.29
N ALA A 36 9.32 23.28 15.34
CA ALA A 36 10.33 22.27 15.64
C ALA A 36 9.91 20.81 15.37
N ASP A 37 8.62 20.46 15.48
CA ASP A 37 8.18 19.04 15.51
C ASP A 37 7.99 18.37 14.13
N ARG A 38 8.40 19.01 13.03
CA ARG A 38 8.22 18.43 11.68
C ARG A 38 9.05 17.17 11.39
N SER A 39 10.05 16.81 12.20
CA SER A 39 10.76 15.52 12.03
C SER A 39 10.01 14.35 12.67
N GLY A 40 9.64 14.46 13.96
CA GLY A 40 9.01 13.36 14.69
C GLY A 40 7.68 12.87 14.08
N SER A 41 7.00 13.73 13.30
CA SER A 41 5.78 13.34 12.57
C SER A 41 6.04 12.26 11.51
N TRP A 42 7.01 12.44 10.60
CA TRP A 42 7.20 11.51 9.49
C TRP A 42 7.77 10.17 9.95
N GLU A 43 8.61 10.18 10.99
CA GLU A 43 9.10 8.99 11.68
C GLU A 43 7.93 8.19 12.29
N SER A 44 7.00 8.88 12.96
CA SER A 44 5.77 8.28 13.52
C SER A 44 4.83 7.74 12.44
N ASP A 45 4.73 8.41 11.28
CA ASP A 45 3.91 7.98 10.15
C ASP A 45 4.52 6.78 9.41
N LEU A 46 5.85 6.65 9.32
CA LEU A 46 6.52 5.45 8.82
C LEU A 46 6.33 4.25 9.76
N LEU A 47 6.45 4.45 11.07
CA LEU A 47 6.16 3.40 12.07
C LEU A 47 4.70 2.94 11.99
N LYS A 48 3.76 3.87 11.80
CA LYS A 48 2.33 3.59 11.57
C LYS A 48 2.11 2.80 10.28
N MET A 49 2.77 3.19 9.18
CA MET A 49 2.69 2.48 7.89
C MET A 49 3.22 1.04 8.01
N LYS A 50 4.36 0.85 8.68
CA LYS A 50 4.89 -0.49 8.98
C LYS A 50 3.91 -1.31 9.82
N ALA A 51 3.37 -0.74 10.90
CA ALA A 51 2.42 -1.41 11.78
C ALA A 51 1.11 -1.80 11.09
N LEU A 52 0.69 -1.09 10.03
CA LEU A 52 -0.45 -1.48 9.20
C LEU A 52 -0.16 -2.73 8.38
N PHE A 53 1.01 -2.82 7.72
CA PHE A 53 1.36 -4.00 6.91
C PHE A 53 1.78 -5.22 7.74
N ASP A 54 2.36 -5.01 8.93
CA ASP A 54 2.61 -6.07 9.92
C ASP A 54 1.30 -6.61 10.56
N HIS A 55 0.14 -5.99 10.31
CA HIS A 55 -1.14 -6.39 10.91
C HIS A 55 -1.74 -7.61 10.18
N PRO A 56 -2.30 -8.62 10.91
CA PRO A 56 -2.77 -9.87 10.31
C PRO A 56 -3.88 -9.71 9.24
N LEU A 57 -4.62 -8.60 9.24
CA LEU A 57 -5.62 -8.31 8.19
C LEU A 57 -4.99 -8.03 6.80
N TYR A 58 -3.73 -7.57 6.76
CA TYR A 58 -2.97 -7.37 5.51
C TYR A 58 -2.11 -8.59 5.15
N SER A 59 -1.87 -9.50 6.10
CA SER A 59 -1.10 -10.74 5.92
C SER A 59 -1.97 -12.00 5.72
N THR A 60 -3.17 -11.86 5.16
CA THR A 60 -4.08 -13.01 4.94
C THR A 60 -3.54 -13.96 3.87
N PRO A 61 -3.49 -15.28 4.13
CA PRO A 61 -2.93 -16.23 3.18
C PRO A 61 -3.80 -16.36 1.91
N ARG A 62 -3.20 -16.08 0.75
CA ARG A 62 -3.84 -16.13 -0.57
C ARG A 62 -3.97 -17.59 -1.05
N PRO A 63 -5.11 -18.01 -1.64
CA PRO A 63 -5.23 -19.31 -2.30
C PRO A 63 -4.27 -19.42 -3.50
N ALA A 64 -3.83 -20.64 -3.83
CA ALA A 64 -2.99 -20.87 -5.01
C ALA A 64 -3.73 -20.42 -6.28
N VAL A 65 -3.07 -19.58 -7.10
CA VAL A 65 -3.66 -18.99 -8.32
C VAL A 65 -3.64 -20.04 -9.44
N PRO A 66 -4.80 -20.50 -9.95
CA PRO A 66 -4.87 -21.43 -11.08
C PRO A 66 -4.21 -20.83 -12.32
N GLU A 67 -3.70 -21.66 -13.24
CA GLU A 67 -3.04 -21.17 -14.46
C GLU A 67 -3.93 -20.22 -15.27
N ASP A 68 -5.25 -20.44 -15.29
CA ASP A 68 -6.19 -19.62 -16.07
C ASP A 68 -6.62 -18.30 -15.41
N ASP A 69 -6.11 -18.00 -14.21
CA ASP A 69 -6.25 -16.70 -13.56
C ASP A 69 -5.08 -15.73 -13.83
N TRP A 70 -4.04 -16.17 -14.55
CA TRP A 70 -2.93 -15.33 -14.98
C TRP A 70 -3.25 -14.61 -16.29
N LEU A 71 -3.15 -13.27 -16.30
CA LEU A 71 -3.53 -12.45 -17.45
C LEU A 71 -2.60 -12.68 -18.66
N LEU A 72 -1.31 -12.89 -18.40
CA LEU A 72 -0.27 -13.11 -19.42
C LEU A 72 0.53 -14.37 -19.08
N LYS A 73 0.86 -15.17 -20.11
CA LYS A 73 1.64 -16.40 -19.98
C LYS A 73 2.84 -16.34 -20.92
N VAL A 74 4.05 -16.55 -20.39
CA VAL A 74 5.27 -16.67 -21.21
C VAL A 74 5.16 -17.93 -22.07
N LYS A 75 5.09 -17.78 -23.40
CA LYS A 75 5.06 -18.94 -24.29
C LYS A 75 6.45 -19.58 -24.34
N PRO A 76 6.61 -20.88 -23.99
CA PRO A 76 7.87 -21.58 -24.24
C PRO A 76 8.16 -21.63 -25.74
N LYS A 77 9.43 -21.84 -26.13
CA LYS A 77 9.91 -21.78 -27.52
C LYS A 77 9.35 -22.91 -28.41
N VAL A 78 8.06 -22.84 -28.76
CA VAL A 78 7.38 -23.76 -29.68
C VAL A 78 6.83 -22.97 -30.87
N LYS A 79 7.71 -22.80 -31.86
CA LYS A 79 7.47 -22.27 -33.21
C LYS A 79 7.20 -20.75 -33.26
N ALA A 80 7.39 -20.19 -34.46
CA ALA A 80 7.58 -18.75 -34.63
C ALA A 80 6.31 -17.96 -34.30
N SER A 81 6.41 -17.04 -33.35
CA SER A 81 5.43 -15.95 -33.25
C SER A 81 5.57 -15.08 -34.49
N GLU A 82 4.46 -14.81 -35.17
CA GLU A 82 4.39 -13.63 -36.02
C GLU A 82 4.76 -12.42 -35.18
N LYS A 83 5.64 -11.58 -35.71
CA LYS A 83 6.05 -10.32 -35.07
C LYS A 83 4.93 -9.32 -35.31
N SER A 84 4.39 -8.74 -34.24
CA SER A 84 3.32 -7.73 -34.37
C SER A 84 3.76 -6.62 -35.34
N SER A 85 2.95 -6.33 -36.34
CA SER A 85 3.22 -5.25 -37.31
C SER A 85 3.26 -3.85 -36.68
N LEU A 86 2.85 -3.73 -35.42
CA LEU A 86 2.96 -2.52 -34.59
C LEU A 86 4.27 -2.52 -33.77
N MET A 87 5.35 -3.12 -34.30
CA MET A 87 6.67 -3.10 -33.66
C MET A 87 7.26 -1.69 -33.72
N TRP A 88 7.06 -0.92 -32.65
CA TRP A 88 7.74 0.35 -32.41
C TRP A 88 9.25 0.13 -32.48
N LYS A 89 9.88 0.71 -33.51
CA LYS A 89 11.34 0.82 -33.59
C LYS A 89 11.72 2.16 -32.97
N SER A 90 12.69 2.16 -32.06
CA SER A 90 13.40 3.37 -31.70
C SER A 90 14.29 3.80 -32.87
N ASP A 91 14.34 5.10 -33.18
CA ASP A 91 15.23 5.62 -34.22
C ASP A 91 16.72 5.38 -33.89
N THR A 92 17.03 5.13 -32.62
CA THR A 92 18.31 4.56 -32.18
C THR A 92 18.19 3.04 -32.07
N GLN A 93 18.85 2.31 -32.97
CA GLN A 93 19.01 0.85 -32.86
C GLN A 93 20.26 0.45 -32.05
N ASP A 94 21.26 1.33 -31.97
CA ASP A 94 22.57 1.14 -31.32
C ASP A 94 22.52 1.18 -29.77
N GLY A 95 21.60 0.43 -29.16
CA GLY A 95 21.47 0.38 -27.71
C GLY A 95 20.47 -0.63 -27.15
N TYR A 96 19.81 -1.42 -28.00
CA TYR A 96 18.91 -2.49 -27.56
C TYR A 96 19.45 -3.85 -28.03
N GLU A 97 20.10 -4.55 -27.10
CA GLU A 97 20.53 -5.94 -27.27
C GLU A 97 19.35 -6.86 -27.67
N ASP A 98 19.60 -7.97 -28.37
CA ASP A 98 18.60 -9.01 -28.64
C ASP A 98 18.35 -9.85 -27.37
N ILE A 99 17.86 -9.18 -26.32
CA ILE A 99 17.68 -9.78 -25.00
C ILE A 99 16.58 -10.83 -25.11
N GLN A 100 16.97 -12.09 -24.98
CA GLN A 100 16.03 -13.20 -25.02
C GLN A 100 15.25 -13.29 -23.70
N TRP A 101 14.25 -12.42 -23.55
CA TRP A 101 13.29 -12.37 -22.44
C TRP A 101 12.54 -13.70 -22.19
N ASN A 102 12.71 -14.71 -23.04
CA ASN A 102 12.20 -16.07 -22.85
C ASN A 102 13.23 -17.05 -22.23
N ARG A 103 14.37 -16.56 -21.70
CA ARG A 103 15.48 -17.39 -21.19
C ARG A 103 15.52 -17.53 -19.66
N SER A 104 15.11 -16.52 -18.90
CA SER A 104 14.99 -16.55 -17.43
C SER A 104 14.06 -15.44 -16.94
N SER A 105 13.23 -15.71 -15.93
CA SER A 105 12.45 -14.68 -15.22
C SER A 105 13.32 -13.62 -14.55
N GLU A 106 14.53 -13.97 -14.11
CA GLU A 106 15.45 -13.01 -13.49
C GLU A 106 16.09 -12.05 -14.52
N SER A 107 16.07 -12.42 -15.81
CA SER A 107 16.51 -11.52 -16.89
C SER A 107 15.45 -10.50 -17.31
N HIS A 108 14.29 -10.45 -16.65
CA HIS A 108 13.22 -9.53 -16.99
C HIS A 108 13.41 -8.15 -16.34
N PRO A 109 13.11 -7.05 -17.06
CA PRO A 109 13.06 -5.72 -16.48
C PRO A 109 11.87 -5.64 -15.51
N PRO A 110 11.89 -4.74 -14.51
CA PRO A 110 10.84 -4.72 -13.49
C PRO A 110 9.43 -4.53 -14.04
N TRP A 111 9.28 -3.77 -15.13
CA TRP A 111 7.98 -3.58 -15.78
C TRP A 111 7.43 -4.87 -16.40
N LEU A 112 8.27 -5.75 -16.93
CA LEU A 112 7.81 -7.00 -17.56
C LEU A 112 7.42 -8.02 -16.49
N ARG A 113 8.19 -8.12 -15.40
CA ARG A 113 7.83 -8.95 -14.23
C ARG A 113 6.47 -8.54 -13.66
N PHE A 114 6.23 -7.23 -13.53
CA PHE A 114 4.94 -6.68 -13.12
C PHE A 114 3.80 -7.12 -14.06
N HIS A 115 3.95 -6.95 -15.39
CA HIS A 115 2.91 -7.37 -16.35
C HIS A 115 2.65 -8.89 -16.33
N LEU A 116 3.69 -9.71 -16.10
CA LEU A 116 3.57 -11.16 -15.94
C LEU A 116 3.01 -11.58 -14.57
N GLY A 117 3.04 -10.69 -13.57
CA GLY A 117 2.47 -10.89 -12.23
C GLY A 117 0.97 -10.64 -12.11
N ILE A 118 0.32 -10.08 -13.15
CA ILE A 118 -1.09 -9.68 -13.10
C ILE A 118 -2.01 -10.92 -13.09
N THR A 119 -2.89 -10.98 -12.09
CA THR A 119 -3.89 -12.05 -11.92
C THR A 119 -5.31 -11.49 -11.95
N ARG A 120 -6.32 -12.37 -12.06
CA ARG A 120 -7.75 -12.01 -11.87
C ARG A 120 -8.01 -11.26 -10.56
N TRP A 121 -7.22 -11.54 -9.52
CA TRP A 121 -7.50 -11.17 -8.14
C TRP A 121 -6.61 -10.03 -7.59
N GLU A 122 -5.49 -9.72 -8.24
CA GLU A 122 -4.65 -8.55 -7.93
C GLU A 122 -3.77 -8.15 -9.11
N LEU A 123 -3.43 -6.86 -9.17
CA LEU A 123 -2.51 -6.29 -10.15
C LEU A 123 -1.04 -6.60 -9.81
N TYR A 124 -0.73 -6.70 -8.51
CA TYR A 124 0.57 -7.09 -7.96
C TYR A 124 0.37 -7.68 -6.54
N PRO A 125 1.19 -8.65 -6.10
CA PRO A 125 1.16 -9.15 -4.73
C PRO A 125 1.47 -8.07 -3.69
N HIS A 126 0.85 -8.13 -2.51
CA HIS A 126 1.08 -7.15 -1.44
C HIS A 126 2.58 -7.00 -1.08
N GLN A 127 3.32 -8.10 -1.01
CA GLN A 127 4.75 -8.14 -0.70
C GLN A 127 5.58 -8.55 -1.93
N ASP A 128 5.35 -7.88 -3.07
CA ASP A 128 6.13 -8.09 -4.29
C ASP A 128 7.48 -7.31 -4.27
N PRO A 129 8.64 -7.98 -4.20
CA PRO A 129 9.95 -7.32 -4.25
C PRO A 129 10.22 -6.63 -5.60
N ASN A 130 9.50 -6.98 -6.66
CA ASN A 130 9.63 -6.33 -7.96
C ASN A 130 9.03 -4.91 -7.98
N MET A 131 8.07 -4.60 -7.11
CA MET A 131 7.42 -3.28 -7.10
C MET A 131 8.36 -2.14 -6.65
N GLU A 132 9.26 -2.39 -5.69
CA GLU A 132 10.27 -1.41 -5.29
C GLU A 132 11.23 -1.11 -6.45
N LEU A 133 11.72 -2.17 -7.11
CA LEU A 133 12.58 -2.05 -8.30
C LEU A 133 11.88 -1.33 -9.46
N LEU A 134 10.58 -1.56 -9.66
CA LEU A 134 9.80 -0.87 -10.70
C LEU A 134 9.62 0.61 -10.40
N VAL A 135 9.24 0.99 -9.17
CA VAL A 135 9.10 2.39 -8.78
C VAL A 135 10.44 3.12 -8.84
N GLN A 136 11.52 2.49 -8.37
CA GLN A 136 12.88 3.04 -8.49
C GLN A 136 13.29 3.20 -9.96
N HIS A 137 13.00 2.21 -10.82
CA HIS A 137 13.32 2.27 -12.25
C HIS A 137 12.56 3.41 -12.94
N LEU A 138 11.25 3.55 -12.69
CA LEU A 138 10.44 4.65 -13.21
C LEU A 138 10.91 6.04 -12.73
N ALA A 139 11.42 6.14 -11.49
CA ALA A 139 11.92 7.39 -10.93
C ALA A 139 13.34 7.79 -11.41
N THR A 140 14.12 6.85 -11.96
CA THR A 140 15.56 7.06 -12.26
C THR A 140 15.95 6.85 -13.72
N HIS A 141 15.15 6.15 -14.53
CA HIS A 141 15.52 5.83 -15.89
C HIS A 141 15.41 7.03 -16.84
N ARG A 142 16.34 7.14 -17.78
CA ARG A 142 16.33 8.22 -18.77
C ARG A 142 15.14 8.03 -19.71
N ILE A 143 14.27 9.03 -19.80
CA ILE A 143 13.22 9.12 -20.82
C ILE A 143 13.89 9.10 -22.21
N VAL A 144 13.50 8.14 -23.06
CA VAL A 144 14.03 7.98 -24.43
C VAL A 144 13.11 8.63 -25.47
N SER A 145 11.81 8.68 -25.19
CA SER A 145 10.79 9.34 -26.01
C SER A 145 9.62 9.80 -25.14
N ALA A 146 8.92 10.83 -25.58
CA ALA A 146 7.67 11.34 -25.01
C ALA A 146 6.82 11.90 -26.16
N GLY A 147 5.49 11.82 -26.03
CA GLY A 147 4.51 12.26 -27.03
C GLY A 147 3.12 12.42 -26.42
#